data_AF-A0A7X9GLP0-F1
#
_entry.id   AF-A0A7X9GLP0-F1
#
_cell.length_a   1.000
_cell.length_b   1.000
_cell.length_c   1.000
_cell.angle_alpha   90.00
_cell.angle_beta   90.00
_cell.angle_gamma   90.00
#
_symmetry.space_group_name_H-M   'P 1'
#
loop_
_entity.id
_entity.type
_entity.pdbx_description
1 polymer ?
#
loop_
_entity_poly.entity_id
_entity_poly.type
_entity_poly.pdbx_seq_one_letter_code
_entity_poly.pdbx_strand_id
1 'polypeptide(L)'
;GWRIGIRSFDGRRYYYYAHMRKNHPYNNTLAEGQVVKAGDVIGYLGMTGYSNKQNVNAIKTPHLHFGMQLIFDESQKEGVNEIWIDVYNIVKLLQKNRSAVEKDKDLNDYFRVYDIKDPAVPQETSPL
;
A
#
# COMPACT_ATOMS: atom_id res chain seq x y z
N GLY A 1 8.83 7.06 -10.61
CA GLY A 1 7.39 6.81 -10.78
C GLY A 1 6.68 7.23 -9.52
N TRP A 2 5.35 7.12 -9.50
CA TRP A 2 4.57 7.28 -8.28
C TRP A 2 4.81 6.12 -7.33
N ARG A 3 4.81 6.42 -6.03
CA ARG A 3 5.10 5.48 -4.95
C ARG A 3 4.48 5.92 -3.63
N ILE A 4 4.05 4.96 -2.83
CA ILE A 4 3.54 5.19 -1.48
C ILE A 4 4.27 4.29 -0.49
N GLY A 5 4.60 4.87 0.67
CA GLY A 5 5.23 4.19 1.78
C GLY A 5 4.33 4.20 3.01
N ILE A 6 4.20 3.06 3.68
CA ILE A 6 3.37 2.92 4.89
C ILE A 6 4.27 2.38 6.00
N ARG A 7 4.26 3.02 7.17
CA ARG A 7 5.00 2.57 8.35
C ARG A 7 4.07 1.88 9.33
N SER A 8 4.49 0.76 9.90
CA SER A 8 3.76 0.11 10.99
C SER A 8 3.83 0.98 12.26
N PHE A 9 2.82 0.87 13.11
CA PHE A 9 2.75 1.62 14.37
C PHE A 9 3.93 1.35 15.32
N ASP A 10 4.46 0.12 15.32
CA ASP A 10 5.64 -0.24 16.12
C ASP A 10 6.95 0.32 15.54
N GLY A 11 6.90 1.00 14.39
CA GLY A 11 8.06 1.55 13.69
C GLY A 11 8.96 0.50 13.03
N ARG A 12 8.66 -0.79 13.16
CA ARG A 12 9.57 -1.87 12.76
C ARG A 12 9.46 -2.31 11.30
N ARG A 13 8.45 -1.85 10.59
CA ARG A 13 8.17 -2.24 9.20
C ARG A 13 7.86 -1.01 8.35
N TYR A 14 8.42 -1.01 7.14
CA TYR A 14 8.06 -0.09 6.08
C TYR A 14 7.59 -0.89 4.86
N TYR A 15 6.37 -0.63 4.41
CA TYR A 15 5.75 -1.22 3.24
C TYR A 15 5.87 -0.24 2.08
N TYR A 16 6.44 -0.70 0.97
CA TYR A 16 6.75 0.13 -0.17
C TYR A 16 6.00 -0.34 -1.40
N TYR A 17 5.22 0.55 -2.02
CA TYR A 17 4.45 0.29 -3.23
C TYR A 17 4.85 1.30 -4.30
N ALA A 18 5.23 0.82 -5.48
CA ALA A 18 5.68 1.68 -6.56
C ALA A 18 5.11 1.30 -7.93
N HIS A 19 5.39 2.16 -8.90
CA HIS A 19 4.86 2.11 -10.26
C HIS A 19 3.36 2.38 -10.34
N MET A 20 2.85 3.23 -9.45
CA MET A 20 1.42 3.56 -9.41
C MET A 20 0.96 4.24 -10.70
N ARG A 21 -0.35 4.22 -10.92
CA ARG A 21 -1.04 4.70 -12.13
C ARG A 21 -0.73 6.17 -12.43
N LYS A 22 -0.54 6.46 -13.71
CA LYS A 22 -0.39 7.83 -14.22
C LYS A 22 -1.69 8.62 -13.98
N ASN A 23 -1.56 9.90 -13.59
CA ASN A 23 -2.64 10.87 -13.33
C ASN A 23 -3.57 10.54 -12.15
N HIS A 24 -3.68 9.28 -11.72
CA HIS A 24 -4.50 8.85 -10.59
C HIS A 24 -3.80 7.77 -9.76
N PRO A 25 -2.67 8.09 -9.10
CA PRO A 25 -1.83 7.09 -8.45
C PRO A 25 -2.39 6.57 -7.13
N TYR A 26 -3.11 7.42 -6.38
CA TYR A 26 -3.58 7.17 -5.01
C TYR A 26 -5.10 7.35 -4.94
N ASN A 27 -5.73 6.78 -3.92
CA ASN A 27 -7.11 7.13 -3.58
C ASN A 27 -7.17 8.62 -3.12
N ASN A 28 -8.19 9.35 -3.56
CA ASN A 28 -8.36 10.79 -3.33
C ASN A 28 -8.48 11.17 -1.86
N THR A 29 -8.83 10.24 -0.97
CA THR A 29 -8.94 10.50 0.46
C THR A 29 -7.62 10.33 1.22
N LEU A 30 -6.51 10.01 0.53
CA LEU A 30 -5.22 9.78 1.16
C LEU A 30 -4.39 11.07 1.26
N ALA A 31 -3.79 11.26 2.43
CA ALA A 31 -2.78 12.28 2.67
C ALA A 31 -1.57 11.71 3.43
N GLU A 32 -0.42 12.38 3.31
CA GLU A 32 0.75 12.04 4.12
C GLU A 32 0.44 12.21 5.62
N GLY A 33 0.92 11.27 6.44
CA GLY A 33 0.64 11.23 7.88
C GLY A 33 -0.69 10.58 8.27
N GLN A 34 -1.54 10.23 7.29
CA GLN A 34 -2.80 9.54 7.56
C GLN A 34 -2.59 8.10 8.04
N VAL A 35 -3.40 7.69 9.02
CA VAL A 35 -3.52 6.30 9.43
C VAL A 35 -4.34 5.53 8.40
N VAL A 36 -3.82 4.37 7.98
CA VAL A 36 -4.52 3.42 7.13
C VAL A 36 -4.67 2.08 7.84
N LYS A 37 -5.72 1.35 7.51
CA LYS A 37 -6.01 0.00 7.96
C LYS A 37 -5.72 -1.00 6.85
N ALA A 38 -5.45 -2.26 7.21
CA ALA A 38 -5.37 -3.33 6.22
C ALA A 38 -6.68 -3.40 5.41
N GLY A 39 -6.56 -3.58 4.09
CA GLY A 39 -7.70 -3.59 3.18
C GLY A 39 -8.14 -2.21 2.65
N ASP A 40 -7.64 -1.10 3.21
CA ASP A 40 -7.83 0.22 2.58
C ASP A 40 -7.22 0.25 1.18
N VAL A 41 -7.91 0.91 0.24
CA VAL A 41 -7.40 1.11 -1.11
C VAL A 41 -6.42 2.27 -1.09
N ILE A 42 -5.14 1.95 -1.20
CA ILE A 42 -4.06 2.96 -1.11
C ILE A 42 -3.70 3.59 -2.47
N GLY A 43 -4.27 3.08 -3.57
CA GLY A 43 -4.00 3.56 -4.92
C GLY A 43 -4.16 2.49 -5.98
N TYR A 44 -3.60 2.77 -7.16
CA TYR A 44 -3.86 1.99 -8.37
C TYR A 44 -2.59 1.57 -9.09
N LEU A 45 -2.55 0.31 -9.53
CA LEU A 45 -1.45 -0.24 -10.31
C LEU A 45 -1.26 0.55 -11.62
N GLY A 46 0.00 0.76 -11.99
CA GLY A 46 0.35 1.51 -13.18
C GLY A 46 1.62 1.02 -13.88
N MET A 47 2.26 1.97 -14.55
CA MET A 47 3.48 1.79 -15.35
C MET A 47 4.45 2.95 -15.16
N THR A 48 4.28 3.75 -14.09
CA THR A 48 5.10 4.95 -13.93
C THR A 48 6.50 4.61 -13.40
N GLY A 49 7.54 5.20 -13.97
CA GLY A 49 8.91 4.78 -13.66
C GLY A 49 9.89 5.17 -14.76
N TYR A 50 11.15 4.80 -14.58
CA TYR A 50 12.23 4.92 -15.56
C TYR A 50 12.24 6.25 -16.33
N SER A 51 12.12 7.35 -15.58
CA SER A 51 12.14 8.71 -16.09
C SER A 51 12.62 9.65 -15.01
N ASN A 52 13.29 10.73 -15.43
CA ASN A 52 13.63 11.87 -14.58
C ASN A 52 12.44 12.82 -14.34
N LYS A 53 11.32 12.63 -15.05
CA LYS A 53 10.06 13.34 -14.82
C LYS A 53 9.09 12.45 -14.06
N GLN A 54 8.39 13.04 -13.10
CA GLN A 54 7.28 12.36 -12.44
C GLN A 54 6.14 12.10 -13.43
N ASN A 55 5.27 11.13 -13.11
CA ASN A 55 4.06 10.85 -13.87
C ASN A 55 4.28 10.43 -15.35
N VAL A 56 5.41 9.76 -15.63
CA VAL A 56 5.74 9.20 -16.95
C VAL A 56 5.59 7.69 -16.94
N ASN A 57 4.86 7.15 -17.92
CA ASN A 57 4.77 5.71 -18.18
C ASN A 57 5.93 5.27 -19.07
N ALA A 58 7.06 4.85 -18.50
CA ALA A 58 8.19 4.30 -19.24
C ALA A 58 8.41 2.79 -19.00
N ILE A 59 7.58 2.15 -18.17
CA ILE A 59 7.57 0.71 -17.97
C ILE A 59 6.63 0.07 -18.99
N LYS A 60 7.05 -1.03 -19.63
CA LYS A 60 6.26 -1.69 -20.69
C LYS A 60 5.12 -2.58 -20.17
N THR A 61 5.34 -3.24 -19.03
CA THR A 61 4.38 -4.19 -18.45
C THR A 61 3.79 -3.59 -17.18
N PRO A 62 2.46 -3.40 -17.08
CA PRO A 62 1.82 -2.99 -15.84
C PRO A 62 2.13 -3.98 -14.72
N HIS A 63 2.70 -3.49 -13.63
CA HIS A 63 2.96 -4.30 -12.44
C HIS A 63 3.02 -3.41 -11.20
N LEU A 64 2.81 -4.02 -10.05
CA LEU A 64 3.05 -3.40 -8.76
C LEU A 64 4.44 -3.83 -8.27
N HIS A 65 5.33 -2.87 -8.02
CA HIS A 65 6.54 -3.16 -7.26
C HIS A 65 6.18 -3.05 -5.78
N PHE A 66 6.35 -4.15 -5.05
CA PHE A 66 6.07 -4.24 -3.62
C PHE A 66 7.34 -4.67 -2.89
N GLY A 67 7.72 -3.91 -1.88
CA GLY A 67 8.84 -4.20 -0.98
C GLY A 67 8.43 -4.06 0.48
N MET A 68 9.16 -4.76 1.35
CA MET A 68 9.04 -4.60 2.79
C MET A 68 10.43 -4.50 3.40
N GLN A 69 10.62 -3.47 4.22
CA GLN A 69 11.83 -3.20 4.96
C GLN A 69 11.58 -3.47 6.45
N LEU A 70 12.56 -4.08 7.11
CA LEU A 70 12.60 -4.21 8.57
C LEU A 70 13.48 -3.11 9.17
N ILE A 71 13.03 -2.55 10.28
CA ILE A 71 13.69 -1.43 10.96
C ILE A 71 13.80 -1.81 12.45
N PHE A 72 15.02 -2.06 12.90
CA PHE A 72 15.35 -2.34 14.30
C PHE A 72 16.04 -1.14 14.96
N ASP A 73 16.69 -0.30 14.16
CA ASP A 73 17.37 0.92 14.55
C ASP A 73 17.07 2.04 13.56
N GLU A 74 16.99 3.29 14.02
CA GLU A 74 16.65 4.45 13.17
C GLU A 74 17.66 4.64 12.01
N SER A 75 18.93 4.23 12.20
CA SER A 75 19.95 4.28 11.15
C SER A 75 19.69 3.35 9.96
N GLN A 76 18.75 2.41 10.11
CA GLN A 76 18.34 1.48 9.05
C GLN A 76 17.18 2.02 8.21
N LYS A 77 16.59 3.16 8.59
CA LYS A 77 15.35 3.67 8.00
C LYS A 77 15.54 4.15 6.56
N GLU A 78 16.65 4.81 6.28
CA GLU A 78 16.99 5.38 4.97
C GLU A 78 18.49 5.25 4.73
N GLY A 79 18.88 4.86 3.51
CA GLY A 79 20.27 4.83 3.07
C GLY A 79 20.85 3.43 2.93
N VAL A 80 22.15 3.28 3.17
CA VAL A 80 22.88 2.03 2.85
C VAL A 80 22.61 0.88 3.83
N ASN A 81 21.97 1.16 4.97
CA ASN A 81 21.71 0.19 6.04
C ASN A 81 20.29 -0.40 5.98
N GLU A 82 19.53 -0.15 4.91
CA GLU A 82 18.18 -0.67 4.75
C GLU A 82 18.16 -2.21 4.68
N ILE A 83 17.24 -2.82 5.44
CA ILE A 83 17.07 -4.28 5.47
C ILE A 83 15.79 -4.64 4.71
N TRP A 84 15.93 -5.01 3.45
CA TRP A 84 14.82 -5.48 2.60
C TRP A 84 14.70 -7.00 2.67
N ILE A 85 13.46 -7.49 2.79
CA ILE A 85 13.17 -8.94 2.86
C ILE A 85 12.48 -9.45 1.60
N ASP A 86 12.66 -10.73 1.31
CA ASP A 86 11.84 -11.41 0.30
C ASP A 86 10.40 -11.54 0.79
N VAL A 87 9.48 -10.93 0.04
CA VAL A 87 8.05 -10.88 0.35
C VAL A 87 7.24 -11.97 -0.35
N TYR A 88 7.85 -12.84 -1.16
CA TYR A 88 7.13 -13.82 -1.99
C TYR A 88 6.19 -14.71 -1.16
N ASN A 89 6.70 -15.32 -0.09
CA ASN A 89 5.90 -16.23 0.75
C ASN A 89 4.80 -15.47 1.52
N ILE A 90 5.05 -14.22 1.92
CA ILE A 90 4.06 -13.36 2.57
C ILE A 90 2.92 -13.07 1.59
N VAL A 91 3.24 -12.63 0.36
CA VAL A 91 2.24 -12.36 -0.68
C VAL A 91 1.45 -13.62 -1.04
N LYS A 92 2.12 -14.77 -1.16
CA LYS A 92 1.48 -16.07 -1.44
C LYS A 92 0.47 -16.46 -0.35
N LEU A 93 0.79 -16.19 0.92
CA LEU A 93 -0.13 -16.40 2.03
C LEU A 93 -1.33 -15.42 1.96
N LEU A 94 -1.05 -14.12 1.76
CA LEU A 94 -2.06 -13.07 1.75
C LEU A 94 -2.99 -13.12 0.53
N GLN A 95 -2.56 -13.74 -0.57
CA GLN A 95 -3.39 -13.92 -1.78
C GLN A 95 -4.72 -14.65 -1.49
N LYS A 96 -4.74 -15.52 -0.46
CA LYS A 96 -5.92 -16.24 -0.01
C LYS A 96 -6.89 -15.38 0.83
N ASN A 97 -6.47 -14.18 1.23
CA ASN A 97 -7.18 -13.29 2.15
C ASN A 97 -7.40 -11.90 1.53
N ARG A 98 -7.75 -11.85 0.23
CA ARG A 98 -8.00 -10.60 -0.48
C ARG A 98 -9.27 -9.91 0.04
N SER A 99 -9.17 -8.60 0.29
CA SER A 99 -10.28 -7.77 0.73
C SER A 99 -11.18 -7.38 -0.44
N ALA A 100 -12.49 -7.41 -0.22
CA ALA A 100 -13.46 -6.90 -1.19
C ALA A 100 -13.48 -5.37 -1.17
N VAL A 101 -13.63 -4.76 -2.34
CA VAL A 101 -13.72 -3.32 -2.52
C VAL A 101 -14.90 -2.97 -3.42
N GLU A 102 -15.51 -1.82 -3.18
CA GLU A 102 -16.58 -1.26 -3.99
C GLU A 102 -16.18 0.10 -4.54
N LYS A 103 -16.79 0.49 -5.66
CA LYS A 103 -16.51 1.77 -6.31
C LYS A 103 -17.46 2.84 -5.80
N ASP A 104 -16.90 3.90 -5.24
CA ASP A 104 -17.57 5.18 -5.05
C ASP A 104 -17.55 5.95 -6.38
N LYS A 105 -18.74 6.33 -6.87
CA LYS A 105 -18.87 7.01 -8.17
C LYS A 105 -18.56 8.50 -8.09
N ASP A 106 -18.80 9.11 -6.93
CA ASP A 106 -18.65 10.56 -6.74
C ASP A 106 -17.17 10.91 -6.57
N LEU A 107 -16.45 10.12 -5.78
CA LEU A 107 -15.00 10.21 -5.63
C LEU A 107 -14.23 9.54 -6.78
N ASN A 108 -14.93 8.75 -7.61
CA ASN A 108 -14.34 7.92 -8.66
C ASN A 108 -13.17 7.05 -8.15
N ASP A 109 -13.35 6.48 -6.96
CA ASP A 109 -12.37 5.69 -6.24
C ASP A 109 -12.97 4.40 -5.68
N TYR A 110 -12.12 3.51 -5.22
CA TYR A 110 -12.53 2.26 -4.58
C TYR A 110 -12.28 2.32 -3.08
N PHE A 111 -13.19 1.73 -2.32
CA PHE A 111 -13.13 1.65 -0.87
C PHE A 111 -13.42 0.22 -0.41
N ARG A 112 -12.89 -0.16 0.74
CA ARG A 112 -13.13 -1.49 1.32
C ARG A 112 -14.60 -1.69 1.68
N VAL A 113 -15.09 -2.91 1.48
CA VAL A 113 -16.47 -3.29 1.85
C VAL A 113 -16.57 -3.65 3.34
N TYR A 114 -15.51 -4.25 3.90
CA TYR A 114 -15.48 -4.71 5.29
C TYR A 114 -14.35 -4.03 6.06
N ASP A 115 -14.58 -3.69 7.34
CA ASP A 115 -13.51 -3.27 8.24
C ASP A 115 -12.56 -4.44 8.56
N ILE A 116 -11.38 -4.13 9.10
CA ILE A 116 -10.42 -5.13 9.53
C ILE A 116 -10.99 -5.97 10.67
N LYS A 117 -10.69 -7.26 10.64
CA LYS A 117 -10.95 -8.17 11.77
C LYS A 117 -9.68 -8.29 12.59
N ASP A 118 -9.59 -7.50 13.65
CA ASP A 118 -8.50 -7.62 14.62
C ASP A 118 -8.90 -8.62 15.72
N PRO A 119 -8.25 -9.78 15.85
CA PRO A 119 -8.58 -10.74 16.90
C PRO A 119 -8.34 -10.21 18.32
N ALA A 120 -7.54 -9.14 18.47
CA ALA A 120 -7.31 -8.48 19.76
C ALA A 120 -8.40 -7.46 20.12
N VAL A 121 -9.31 -7.11 19.19
CA VAL A 121 -10.38 -6.15 19.41
C VAL A 121 -11.74 -6.87 19.30
N PRO A 122 -12.60 -6.80 20.34
CA PRO A 122 -13.96 -7.33 20.25
C PRO A 122 -14.71 -6.71 19.07
N GLN A 123 -15.33 -7.52 18.22
CA GLN A 123 -16.13 -7.00 17.12
C GLN A 123 -17.41 -6.40 17.69
N GLU A 124 -17.63 -5.11 17.46
CA GLU A 124 -18.95 -4.54 17.66
C GLU A 124 -19.90 -5.15 16.64
N THR A 125 -20.92 -5.85 17.12
CA THR A 125 -22.03 -6.28 16.29
C THR A 125 -22.86 -5.04 15.96
N SER A 126 -22.62 -4.39 14.82
CA SER A 126 -23.57 -3.39 14.32
C SER A 126 -24.92 -4.09 14.08
N PRO A 127 -26.04 -3.55 14.59
CA PRO A 127 -27.36 -4.04 14.22
C PRO A 127 -27.57 -3.77 12.74
N LEU A 128 -28.13 -4.76 12.05
CA LEU A 128 -28.61 -4.67 10.66
C LEU A 128 -29.60 -3.51 10.47
#